data_AF-A0A7K4FSY9-F1
#
_entry.id   AF-A0A7K4FSY9-F1
#
_cell.length_a   1.000
_cell.length_b   1.000
_cell.length_c   1.000
_cell.angle_alpha   90.00
_cell.angle_beta   90.00
_cell.angle_gamma   90.00
#
_symmetry.space_group_name_H-M   'P 1'
#
loop_
_entity.id
_entity.type
_entity.pdbx_description
1 polymer ?
#
loop_
_entity_poly.entity_id
_entity_poly.type
_entity_poly.pdbx_seq_one_letter_code
_entity_poly.pdbx_strand_id
1 'polypeptide(L)'
;MIILVTGTPGVGKTSVAKEIARKLSLEYVHVSEFVLKNNLFSSYDPVRETYEIDDEVVARSLNEYLKTKDAVVESVYPSLLDNADLVIVLRRNPLSLYEELKERGWPELKVAENVEAEAIGYVLQEAMDWFGNACQV
;
A
#
# COMPACT_ATOMS: atom_id res chain seq x y z
N MET A 1 11.65 2.03 -14.23
CA MET A 1 10.71 0.91 -14.11
C MET A 1 10.19 0.86 -12.69
N ILE A 2 8.93 1.22 -12.50
CA ILE A 2 8.23 1.22 -11.21
C ILE A 2 7.11 0.18 -11.26
N ILE A 3 7.16 -0.80 -10.36
CA ILE A 3 6.08 -1.77 -10.15
C ILE A 3 5.40 -1.43 -8.83
N LEU A 4 4.13 -1.06 -8.86
CA LEU A 4 3.32 -0.86 -7.67
C LEU A 4 2.67 -2.18 -7.25
N VAL A 5 2.89 -2.61 -6.01
CA VAL A 5 2.13 -3.68 -5.35
C VAL A 5 1.26 -3.04 -4.28
N THR A 6 -0.04 -3.07 -4.49
CA THR A 6 -1.04 -2.45 -3.63
C THR A 6 -2.18 -3.40 -3.28
N GLY A 7 -3.15 -2.92 -2.51
CA GLY A 7 -4.23 -3.69 -1.92
C GLY A 7 -4.40 -3.41 -0.43
N THR A 8 -5.50 -3.88 0.13
CA THR A 8 -5.88 -3.65 1.53
C THR A 8 -4.82 -4.18 2.50
N PRO A 9 -4.61 -3.57 3.69
CA PRO A 9 -3.79 -4.19 4.75
C PRO A 9 -4.11 -5.67 4.98
N GLY A 10 -3.08 -6.52 5.07
CA GLY A 10 -3.23 -7.97 5.33
C GLY A 10 -3.37 -8.88 4.10
N VAL A 11 -3.50 -8.35 2.87
CA VAL A 11 -3.61 -9.17 1.65
C VAL A 11 -2.29 -9.81 1.17
N GLY A 12 -1.17 -9.54 1.84
CA GLY A 12 0.13 -10.17 1.54
C GLY A 12 1.10 -9.34 0.68
N LYS A 13 0.84 -8.04 0.49
CA LYS A 13 1.67 -7.10 -0.30
C LYS A 13 3.17 -7.25 0.00
N THR A 14 3.57 -7.16 1.27
CA THR A 14 4.99 -7.25 1.68
C THR A 14 5.69 -8.50 1.20
N SER A 15 5.04 -9.66 1.30
CA SER A 15 5.62 -10.92 0.86
C SER A 15 5.81 -10.95 -0.65
N VAL A 16 4.80 -10.50 -1.41
CA VAL A 16 4.85 -10.46 -2.88
C VAL A 16 5.84 -9.42 -3.38
N ALA A 17 5.79 -8.19 -2.85
CA ALA A 17 6.64 -7.08 -3.27
C ALA A 17 8.13 -7.38 -3.04
N LYS A 18 8.48 -7.94 -1.88
CA LYS A 18 9.86 -8.37 -1.59
C LYS A 18 10.33 -9.47 -2.53
N GLU A 19 9.48 -10.44 -2.84
CA GLU A 19 9.83 -11.54 -3.73
C GLU A 19 10.00 -11.07 -5.20
N ILE A 20 9.15 -10.16 -5.67
CA ILE A 20 9.30 -9.52 -7.00
C ILE A 20 10.62 -8.74 -7.04
N ALA A 21 10.86 -7.87 -6.05
CA ALA A 21 12.08 -7.07 -5.99
C ALA A 21 13.33 -7.95 -6.02
N ARG A 22 13.34 -9.03 -5.22
CA ARG A 22 14.43 -10.01 -5.18
C ARG A 22 14.63 -10.71 -6.52
N LYS A 23 13.56 -11.19 -7.17
CA LYS A 23 13.66 -11.92 -8.45
C LYS A 23 14.10 -11.03 -9.60
N LEU A 24 13.67 -9.77 -9.61
CA LEU A 24 13.98 -8.81 -10.66
C LEU A 24 15.22 -7.96 -10.37
N SER A 25 15.85 -8.14 -9.20
CA SER A 25 16.98 -7.31 -8.72
C SER A 25 16.65 -5.81 -8.69
N LEU A 26 15.44 -5.48 -8.26
CA LEU A 26 14.95 -4.11 -8.12
C LEU A 26 15.02 -3.65 -6.67
N GLU A 27 15.04 -2.34 -6.46
CA GLU A 27 14.90 -1.78 -5.12
C GLU A 27 13.51 -2.07 -4.56
N TYR A 28 13.42 -2.45 -3.29
CA TYR A 28 12.14 -2.60 -2.59
C TYR A 28 11.87 -1.38 -1.72
N VAL A 29 10.74 -0.72 -1.94
CA VAL A 29 10.34 0.48 -1.21
C VAL A 29 9.01 0.24 -0.51
N HIS A 30 9.02 0.28 0.82
CA HIS A 30 7.79 0.25 1.64
C HIS A 30 7.38 1.68 1.99
N VAL A 31 6.27 2.17 1.43
CA VAL A 31 5.89 3.59 1.54
C VAL A 31 5.70 4.04 2.98
N SER A 32 5.06 3.23 3.84
CA SER A 32 4.91 3.62 5.24
C SER A 32 6.24 3.70 5.99
N GLU A 33 7.24 2.89 5.61
CA GLU A 33 8.59 3.01 6.20
C GLU A 33 9.30 4.25 5.66
N PHE A 34 9.12 4.57 4.38
CA PHE A 34 9.65 5.78 3.78
C PHE A 34 9.10 7.04 4.47
N VAL A 35 7.79 7.10 4.72
CA VAL A 35 7.13 8.18 5.46
C VAL A 35 7.75 8.35 6.85
N LEU A 36 7.90 7.25 7.60
CA LEU A 36 8.46 7.30 8.95
C LEU A 36 9.93 7.72 8.96
N LYS A 37 10.76 7.14 8.07
CA LYS A 37 12.20 7.45 8.00
C LYS A 37 12.48 8.90 7.61
N ASN A 38 11.58 9.52 6.84
CA ASN A 38 11.71 10.91 6.39
C ASN A 38 10.88 11.90 7.22
N ASN A 39 10.24 11.46 8.31
CA ASN A 39 9.37 12.28 9.17
C ASN A 39 8.26 13.02 8.38
N LEU A 40 7.63 12.35 7.41
CA LEU A 40 6.59 12.91 6.55
C LEU A 40 5.18 12.72 7.13
N PHE A 41 5.00 13.03 8.41
CA PHE A 41 3.72 12.90 9.14
C PHE A 41 3.51 14.09 10.07
N SER A 42 2.27 14.46 10.32
CA SER A 42 1.89 15.62 11.15
C SER A 42 1.59 15.25 12.59
N SER A 43 0.81 14.18 12.79
CA SER A 43 0.32 13.76 14.10
C SER A 43 0.10 12.24 14.15
N TYR A 44 -0.10 11.67 15.35
CA TYR A 44 -0.47 10.27 15.53
C TYR A 44 -1.88 10.20 16.13
N ASP A 45 -2.77 9.47 15.48
CA ASP A 45 -4.12 9.17 15.98
C ASP A 45 -4.05 7.90 16.86
N PRO A 46 -4.22 8.02 18.19
CA PRO A 46 -4.17 6.89 19.10
C PRO A 46 -5.41 5.99 19.03
N VAL A 47 -6.54 6.47 18.51
CA VAL A 47 -7.78 5.69 18.37
C VAL A 47 -7.68 4.74 17.17
N ARG A 48 -7.12 5.23 16.06
CA ARG A 48 -6.93 4.46 14.82
C ARG A 48 -5.58 3.75 14.73
N GLU A 49 -4.68 4.09 15.65
CA GLU A 49 -3.29 3.62 15.69
C GLU A 49 -2.59 3.83 14.34
N THR A 50 -2.64 5.08 13.85
CA THR A 50 -2.06 5.48 12.56
C THR A 50 -1.50 6.89 12.61
N TYR A 51 -0.55 7.19 11.73
CA TYR A 51 -0.05 8.54 11.53
C TYR A 51 -0.94 9.29 10.53
N GLU A 52 -1.19 10.56 10.80
CA GLU A 52 -1.74 11.50 9.83
C GLU A 52 -0.62 12.01 8.94
N ILE A 53 -0.86 12.00 7.62
CA ILE A 53 0.09 12.45 6.61
C ILE A 53 -0.55 13.53 5.74
N ASP A 54 0.29 14.37 5.14
CA ASP A 54 -0.10 15.24 4.04
C ASP A 54 0.24 14.53 2.73
N ASP A 55 -0.78 14.03 2.05
CA ASP A 55 -0.64 13.20 0.85
C ASP A 55 0.18 13.91 -0.25
N GLU A 56 0.03 15.22 -0.43
CA GLU A 56 0.78 15.98 -1.43
C GLU A 56 2.26 16.06 -1.09
N VAL A 57 2.59 16.25 0.19
CA VAL A 57 3.98 16.28 0.66
C VAL A 57 4.62 14.91 0.53
N VAL A 58 3.91 13.85 0.93
CA VAL A 58 4.39 12.46 0.82
C VAL A 58 4.59 12.10 -0.65
N ALA A 59 3.60 12.34 -1.50
CA ALA A 59 3.67 12.04 -2.92
C ALA A 59 4.84 12.77 -3.57
N ARG A 60 5.00 14.09 -3.34
CA ARG A 60 6.13 14.85 -3.89
C ARG A 60 7.49 14.27 -3.49
N SER A 61 7.66 13.94 -2.21
CA SER A 61 8.92 13.39 -1.69
C SER A 61 9.20 11.98 -2.25
N LEU A 62 8.19 11.12 -2.29
CA LEU A 62 8.28 9.76 -2.80
C LEU A 62 8.61 9.74 -4.29
N ASN A 63 7.89 10.53 -5.11
CA ASN A 63 8.11 10.56 -6.55
C ASN A 63 9.48 11.17 -6.92
N GLU A 64 9.95 12.20 -6.21
CA GLU A 64 11.32 12.72 -6.41
C GLU A 64 12.38 11.68 -6.00
N TYR A 65 12.14 10.90 -4.94
CA TYR A 65 13.02 9.80 -4.55
C TYR A 65 13.09 8.70 -5.63
N LEU A 66 11.97 8.37 -6.28
CA LEU A 66 11.86 7.28 -7.26
C LEU A 66 12.29 7.66 -8.67
N LYS A 67 12.38 8.96 -8.99
CA LYS A 67 12.64 9.52 -10.32
C LYS A 67 13.83 8.91 -11.08
N THR A 68 14.86 8.45 -10.37
CA THR A 68 16.09 7.88 -10.95
C THR A 68 16.29 6.41 -10.61
N LYS A 69 15.23 5.72 -10.15
CA LYS A 69 15.31 4.36 -9.63
C LYS A 69 14.38 3.42 -10.39
N ASP A 70 14.78 2.16 -10.41
CA ASP A 70 13.90 1.05 -10.75
C ASP A 70 13.53 0.33 -9.44
N ALA A 71 12.23 0.27 -9.13
CA ALA A 71 11.76 -0.15 -7.81
C ALA A 71 10.44 -0.92 -7.86
N VAL A 72 10.28 -1.82 -6.90
CA VAL A 72 8.98 -2.36 -6.49
C VAL A 72 8.53 -1.57 -5.28
N VAL A 73 7.40 -0.87 -5.42
CA VAL A 73 6.83 -0.03 -4.38
C VAL A 73 5.64 -0.75 -3.76
N GLU A 74 5.66 -0.92 -2.44
CA GLU A 74 4.52 -1.38 -1.66
C GLU A 74 3.81 -0.18 -1.03
N SER A 75 2.50 -0.04 -1.29
CA SER A 75 1.65 0.97 -0.68
C SER A 75 0.21 0.49 -0.51
N VAL A 76 -0.48 0.98 0.51
CA VAL A 76 -1.96 0.87 0.62
C VAL A 76 -2.67 2.05 -0.05
N TYR A 77 -1.92 3.09 -0.43
CA TYR A 77 -2.40 4.30 -1.10
C TYR A 77 -1.76 4.36 -2.50
N PRO A 78 -2.42 3.81 -3.53
CA PRO A 78 -1.98 3.90 -4.92
C PRO A 78 -1.71 5.34 -5.37
N SER A 79 -2.54 6.29 -4.93
CA SER A 79 -2.51 7.70 -5.32
C SER A 79 -1.25 8.47 -4.89
N LEU A 80 -0.40 7.91 -4.01
CA LEU A 80 0.87 8.53 -3.63
C LEU A 80 1.96 8.44 -4.72
N LEU A 81 1.73 7.68 -5.78
CA LEU A 81 2.63 7.58 -6.93
C LEU A 81 2.04 8.29 -8.14
N ASP A 82 2.84 9.12 -8.79
CA ASP A 82 2.42 9.85 -10.00
C ASP A 82 2.27 8.88 -11.19
N ASN A 83 3.09 7.84 -11.25
CA ASN A 83 3.10 6.84 -12.31
C ASN A 83 3.63 5.48 -11.83
N ALA A 84 3.21 4.43 -12.53
CA ALA A 84 3.73 3.07 -12.40
C ALA A 84 3.69 2.36 -13.76
N ASP A 85 4.72 1.59 -14.09
CA ASP A 85 4.77 0.80 -15.34
C ASP A 85 3.90 -0.46 -15.25
N LEU A 86 3.69 -0.97 -14.02
CA LEU A 86 2.80 -2.08 -13.72
C LEU A 86 2.17 -1.86 -12.34
N VAL A 87 0.84 -1.95 -12.26
CA VAL A 87 0.09 -1.88 -11.01
C VAL A 87 -0.50 -3.26 -10.71
N ILE A 88 -0.14 -3.84 -9.58
CA ILE A 88 -0.62 -5.13 -9.09
C ILE A 88 -1.44 -4.86 -7.83
N VAL A 89 -2.74 -5.15 -7.89
CA VAL A 89 -3.64 -5.04 -6.74
C VAL A 89 -3.88 -6.45 -6.22
N LEU A 90 -3.30 -6.76 -5.07
CA LEU A 90 -3.56 -8.02 -4.38
C LEU A 90 -4.91 -7.96 -3.69
N ARG A 91 -5.68 -9.03 -3.86
CA ARG A 91 -6.98 -9.22 -3.23
C ARG A 91 -6.99 -10.49 -2.42
N ARG A 92 -7.91 -10.55 -1.47
CA ARG A 92 -8.07 -11.70 -0.60
C ARG A 92 -9.54 -11.90 -0.27
N ASN A 93 -9.93 -13.16 -0.05
CA ASN A 93 -11.25 -13.44 0.49
C ASN A 93 -11.45 -12.64 1.81
N PRO A 94 -12.49 -11.79 1.93
CA PRO A 94 -12.68 -10.94 3.11
C PRO A 94 -12.84 -11.72 4.43
N LEU A 95 -13.42 -12.93 4.39
CA LEU A 95 -13.54 -13.77 5.59
C LEU A 95 -12.18 -14.27 6.07
N SER A 96 -11.33 -14.73 5.15
CA SER A 96 -9.96 -15.12 5.47
C SER A 96 -9.10 -13.94 5.92
N LEU A 97 -9.36 -12.74 5.39
CA LEU A 97 -8.70 -11.51 5.85
C LEU A 97 -9.12 -11.15 7.28
N TYR A 98 -10.42 -11.27 7.60
CA TYR A 98 -10.94 -11.03 8.95
C TYR A 98 -10.25 -11.94 9.97
N GLU A 99 -10.22 -13.25 9.71
CA GLU A 99 -9.57 -14.23 10.59
C GLU A 99 -8.10 -13.86 10.85
N GLU A 100 -7.34 -13.56 9.78
CA GLU A 100 -5.92 -13.26 9.93
C GLU A 100 -5.65 -11.93 10.64
N LEU A 101 -6.42 -10.87 10.35
CA LEU A 101 -6.25 -9.59 11.03
C LEU A 101 -6.62 -9.69 12.52
N LYS A 102 -7.63 -10.51 12.86
CA LYS A 102 -8.00 -10.79 14.24
C LYS A 102 -6.94 -11.61 14.98
N GLU A 103 -6.37 -12.62 14.34
CA GLU A 103 -5.25 -13.41 14.90
C GLU A 103 -4.01 -12.56 15.18
N ARG A 104 -3.79 -11.49 14.38
CA ARG A 104 -2.74 -10.49 14.63
C ARG A 104 -3.04 -9.55 15.81
N GLY A 105 -4.20 -9.68 16.46
CA GLY A 105 -4.59 -8.90 17.63
C GLY A 105 -5.00 -7.46 17.31
N TRP A 106 -5.43 -7.17 16.08
CA TRP A 106 -5.90 -5.84 15.72
C TRP A 106 -7.23 -5.49 16.43
N PRO A 107 -7.47 -4.21 16.77
CA PRO A 107 -8.76 -3.77 17.30
C PRO A 107 -9.92 -4.13 16.35
N GLU A 108 -11.04 -4.60 16.90
CA GLU A 108 -12.20 -5.07 16.10
C GLU A 108 -12.68 -4.02 15.09
N LEU A 109 -12.70 -2.73 15.47
CA LEU A 109 -13.07 -1.64 14.56
C LEU A 109 -12.12 -1.56 13.36
N LYS A 110 -10.81 -1.62 13.61
CA LYS A 110 -9.77 -1.59 12.56
C LYS A 110 -9.85 -2.82 11.65
N VAL A 111 -10.14 -3.98 12.21
CA VAL A 111 -10.38 -5.21 11.45
C VAL A 111 -11.59 -5.02 10.53
N ALA A 112 -12.72 -4.57 11.07
CA ALA A 112 -13.95 -4.38 10.32
C ALA A 112 -13.78 -3.38 9.17
N GLU A 113 -13.17 -2.21 9.43
CA GLU A 113 -12.92 -1.18 8.40
C GLU A 113 -12.08 -1.73 7.24
N ASN A 114 -11.02 -2.48 7.53
CA ASN A 114 -10.17 -3.05 6.48
C ASN A 114 -10.86 -4.19 5.73
N VAL A 115 -11.61 -5.06 6.43
CA VAL A 115 -12.35 -6.14 5.78
C VAL A 115 -13.46 -5.60 4.88
N GLU A 116 -14.14 -4.54 5.30
CA GLU A 116 -15.13 -3.83 4.48
C GLU A 116 -14.48 -3.22 3.24
N ALA A 117 -13.36 -2.49 3.40
CA ALA A 117 -12.61 -1.91 2.29
C ALA A 117 -12.19 -2.98 1.26
N GLU A 118 -11.76 -4.16 1.73
CA GLU A 118 -11.44 -5.30 0.86
C GLU A 118 -12.68 -5.86 0.17
N ALA A 119 -13.81 -5.99 0.87
CA ALA A 119 -15.05 -6.54 0.33
C ALA A 119 -15.62 -5.66 -0.79
N ILE A 120 -15.58 -4.34 -0.62
CA ILE A 120 -16.05 -3.38 -1.64
C ILE A 120 -15.00 -3.09 -2.72
N GLY A 121 -13.77 -3.60 -2.57
CA GLY A 121 -12.69 -3.40 -3.53
C GLY A 121 -12.16 -1.97 -3.58
N TYR A 122 -12.14 -1.27 -2.44
CA TYR A 122 -11.77 0.15 -2.37
C TYR A 122 -10.40 0.45 -3.02
N VAL A 123 -9.36 -0.29 -2.63
CA VAL A 123 -7.99 -0.06 -3.15
C VAL A 123 -7.86 -0.43 -4.63
N LEU A 124 -8.64 -1.42 -5.09
CA LEU A 124 -8.70 -1.76 -6.52
C LEU A 124 -9.31 -0.60 -7.31
N GLN A 125 -10.43 -0.06 -6.84
CA GLN A 125 -11.12 1.05 -7.48
C GLN A 125 -10.21 2.28 -7.54
N GLU A 126 -9.56 2.64 -6.42
CA GLU A 126 -8.59 3.74 -6.37
C GLU A 126 -7.45 3.55 -7.38
N ALA A 127 -6.85 2.36 -7.44
CA ALA A 127 -5.78 2.07 -8.39
C ALA A 127 -6.26 2.16 -9.86
N MET A 128 -7.45 1.67 -10.16
CA MET A 128 -8.05 1.76 -11.50
C MET A 128 -8.36 3.20 -11.89
N ASP A 129 -8.90 4.01 -10.98
CA ASP A 129 -9.24 5.40 -11.23
C ASP A 129 -7.98 6.26 -11.41
N TRP A 130 -6.91 5.98 -10.64
CA TRP A 130 -5.68 6.75 -10.68
C TRP A 130 -4.78 6.41 -11.88
N PHE A 131 -4.59 5.11 -12.18
CA PHE A 131 -3.68 4.66 -13.23
C PHE A 131 -4.38 4.27 -14.54
N GLY A 132 -5.71 4.19 -14.56
CA GLY A 132 -6.51 3.76 -15.72
C GLY A 132 -6.48 2.25 -15.99
N ASN A 133 -5.50 1.52 -15.43
CA ASN A 133 -5.45 0.06 -15.46
C ASN A 133 -4.75 -0.50 -14.20
N ALA A 134 -5.10 -1.74 -13.85
CA ALA A 134 -4.45 -2.50 -12.80
C ALA A 134 -4.62 -4.00 -13.03
N CYS A 135 -3.62 -4.79 -12.67
CA CYS A 135 -3.69 -6.24 -12.64
C CYS A 135 -4.16 -6.68 -11.25
N GLN A 136 -5.39 -7.20 -11.17
CA GLN A 136 -5.91 -7.79 -9.95
C GLN A 136 -5.42 -9.24 -9.81
N VAL A 137 -4.90 -9.58 -8.63
CA VAL A 137 -4.40 -10.94 -8.30
C VAL A 137 -5.01 -11.43 -7.00
#